data_AF-A0A914CVT5-F1
#
_entry.id   AF-A0A914CVT5-F1
#
_cell.length_a   1.000
_cell.length_b   1.000
_cell.length_c   1.000
_cell.angle_alpha   90.00
_cell.angle_beta   90.00
_cell.angle_gamma   90.00
#
_symmetry.space_group_name_H-M   'P 1'
#
loop_
_entity.id
_entity.type
_entity.pdbx_description
1 polymer ?
#
loop_
_entity_poly.entity_id
_entity_poly.type
_entity_poly.pdbx_seq_one_letter_code
_entity_poly.pdbx_strand_id
1 'polypeptide(L)'
;MHRPLKSAELKYFDPIYDFYAAGKIHVPKDLCLEKFMAELRFWAVSKAKIDECCNPFSQFCIMKKMPTDQPEKDHFIGLRCAKIRRRLWLILEGHSNSRWWKLFEITSTSFVVLSIAALILGSLPEFQVPEEQRFAPDSGSAATYPTYPKVNGYTVSTTTVVKGTSEPKVVMVEHPVFNYVENICVAYFTIEYMLRLWVAPRKWAFVKEFLNVIDLLAIVPFIFEMMLQLVC
;
A
#
# COMPACT_ATOMS: atom_id res chain seq x y z
N MET A 1 -30.33 4.67 46.73
CA MET A 1 -29.41 4.23 45.66
C MET A 1 -28.19 5.15 45.67
N HIS A 2 -27.28 4.93 46.61
CA HIS A 2 -26.06 5.73 46.79
C HIS A 2 -25.01 5.29 45.76
N ARG A 3 -24.64 6.18 44.84
CA ARG A 3 -23.44 6.02 44.00
C ARG A 3 -22.28 6.69 44.75
N PRO A 4 -21.12 6.04 44.92
CA PRO A 4 -20.05 6.57 45.75
C PRO A 4 -19.53 7.89 45.18
N LEU A 5 -19.42 8.89 46.05
CA LEU A 5 -18.74 10.17 45.82
C LEU A 5 -17.26 9.88 45.53
N LYS A 6 -16.93 9.54 44.28
CA LYS A 6 -15.57 9.63 43.78
C LYS A 6 -15.24 11.12 43.72
N SER A 7 -14.59 11.59 44.77
CA SER A 7 -13.76 12.80 44.83
C SER A 7 -13.84 13.66 43.57
N ALA A 8 -14.69 14.69 43.59
CA ALA A 8 -14.48 15.83 42.69
C ALA A 8 -13.03 16.25 42.92
N GLU A 9 -12.19 16.19 41.88
CA GLU A 9 -10.81 16.64 41.97
C GLU A 9 -10.88 18.12 42.42
N LEU A 10 -10.39 18.47 43.63
CA LEU A 10 -10.61 19.79 44.26
C LEU A 10 -10.40 20.97 43.29
N LYS A 11 -9.43 20.81 42.37
CA LYS A 11 -9.06 21.77 41.33
C LYS A 11 -10.19 22.16 40.38
N TYR A 12 -11.21 21.32 40.20
CA TYR A 12 -12.35 21.55 39.30
C TYR A 12 -13.58 22.10 40.04
N PHE A 13 -13.58 22.06 41.37
CA PHE A 13 -14.70 22.56 42.17
C PHE A 13 -14.67 24.08 42.27
N ASP A 14 -13.49 24.70 42.37
CA ASP A 14 -13.36 26.15 42.56
C ASP A 14 -14.07 26.97 41.45
N PRO A 15 -13.92 26.67 40.14
CA PRO A 15 -14.62 27.41 39.09
C PRO A 15 -16.14 27.15 39.07
N ILE A 16 -16.58 26.01 39.62
CA ILE A 16 -18.00 25.65 39.73
C ILE A 16 -18.62 26.39 40.92
N TYR A 17 -17.89 26.51 42.04
CA TYR A 17 -18.29 27.31 43.18
C TYR A 17 -18.40 28.80 42.83
N ASP A 18 -17.40 29.34 42.12
CA ASP A 18 -17.40 30.73 41.64
C ASP A 18 -18.59 31.02 40.73
N PHE A 19 -19.07 30.03 39.96
CA PHE A 19 -20.29 30.17 39.18
C PHE A 19 -21.54 30.35 40.06
N TYR A 20 -21.67 29.61 41.16
CA TYR A 20 -22.80 29.80 42.08
C TYR A 20 -22.73 31.15 42.82
N ALA A 21 -21.54 31.73 42.98
CA ALA A 21 -21.36 33.03 43.61
C ALA A 21 -21.49 34.22 42.63
N ALA A 22 -20.89 34.14 41.44
CA ALA A 22 -20.77 35.24 40.47
C ALA A 22 -21.71 35.09 39.26
N GLY A 23 -22.34 33.94 39.07
CA GLY A 23 -23.29 33.66 37.98
C GLY A 23 -22.65 33.43 36.59
N LYS A 24 -21.32 33.40 36.52
CA LYS A 24 -20.52 33.24 35.29
C LYS A 24 -19.47 32.16 35.47
N ILE A 25 -19.24 31.34 34.44
CA ILE A 25 -18.25 30.26 34.48
C ILE A 25 -16.99 30.70 33.72
N HIS A 26 -15.86 30.72 34.41
CA HIS A 26 -14.53 30.89 33.83
C HIS A 26 -13.78 29.56 33.88
N VAL A 27 -13.03 29.23 32.82
CA VAL A 27 -12.28 27.98 32.73
C VAL A 27 -10.78 28.26 32.94
N PRO A 28 -10.15 27.71 33.99
CA PRO A 28 -8.71 27.85 34.19
C PRO A 28 -7.91 27.18 33.06
N LYS A 29 -6.72 27.73 32.77
CA LYS A 29 -5.89 27.31 31.62
C LYS A 29 -5.11 26.01 31.88
N ASP A 30 -4.97 25.61 33.13
CA ASP A 30 -4.22 24.48 33.64
C ASP A 30 -5.07 23.21 33.84
N LEU A 31 -6.37 23.28 33.53
CA LEU A 31 -7.33 22.19 33.74
C LEU A 31 -7.63 21.40 32.46
N CYS A 32 -7.80 20.08 32.62
CA CYS A 32 -8.24 19.21 31.52
C CYS A 32 -9.73 19.45 31.22
N LEU A 33 -10.03 19.92 30.01
CA LEU A 33 -11.39 20.30 29.61
C LEU A 33 -12.38 19.14 29.63
N GLU A 34 -11.96 17.92 29.30
CA GLU A 34 -12.85 16.75 29.30
C GLU A 34 -13.32 16.39 30.71
N LYS A 35 -12.38 16.40 31.67
CA LYS A 35 -12.68 16.18 33.10
C LYS A 35 -13.55 17.30 33.64
N PHE A 36 -13.24 18.56 33.32
CA PHE A 36 -14.05 19.70 33.72
C PHE A 36 -15.49 19.63 33.15
N MET A 37 -15.65 19.18 31.91
CA MET A 37 -16.96 18.96 31.29
C MET A 37 -17.72 17.78 31.90
N ALA A 38 -17.04 16.79 32.47
CA ALA A 38 -17.67 15.71 33.22
C ALA A 38 -18.18 16.22 34.57
N GLU A 39 -17.38 17.06 35.25
CA GLU A 39 -17.79 17.74 36.48
C GLU A 39 -18.99 18.67 36.25
N LEU A 40 -18.98 19.54 35.24
CA LEU A 40 -20.14 20.39 34.93
C LEU A 40 -21.44 19.59 34.71
N ARG A 41 -21.34 18.40 34.09
CA ARG A 41 -22.50 17.50 33.93
C ARG A 41 -22.92 16.88 35.26
N PHE A 42 -21.97 16.53 36.12
CA PHE A 42 -22.24 16.02 37.46
C PHE A 42 -22.97 17.06 38.33
N TRP A 43 -22.54 18.31 38.29
CA TRP A 43 -23.16 19.44 39.00
C TRP A 43 -24.40 20.02 38.29
N ALA A 44 -24.84 19.41 37.18
CA ALA A 44 -25.99 19.85 36.37
C ALA A 44 -25.93 21.32 35.89
N VAL A 45 -24.72 21.83 35.66
CA VAL A 45 -24.50 23.21 35.17
C VAL A 45 -24.47 23.21 33.64
N SER A 46 -25.29 24.08 33.03
CA SER A 46 -25.38 24.19 31.57
C SER A 46 -24.14 24.84 30.96
N LYS A 47 -23.60 24.21 29.91
CA LYS A 47 -22.46 24.71 29.11
C LYS A 47 -22.71 26.07 28.45
N ALA A 48 -23.98 26.49 28.34
CA ALA A 48 -24.38 27.78 27.78
C ALA A 48 -24.08 28.97 28.72
N LYS A 49 -23.66 28.71 29.96
CA LYS A 49 -23.33 29.73 30.97
C LYS A 49 -21.83 30.06 31.05
N ILE A 50 -21.03 29.52 30.14
CA ILE A 50 -19.59 29.83 30.04
C ILE A 50 -19.43 31.21 29.41
N ASP A 51 -18.68 32.08 30.08
CA ASP A 51 -18.48 33.46 29.63
C ASP A 51 -17.63 33.48 28.34
N GLU A 52 -17.82 34.50 27.50
CA GLU A 52 -17.18 34.60 26.17
C GLU A 52 -15.65 34.58 26.27
N CYS A 53 -15.09 35.12 27.36
CA CYS A 53 -13.65 35.13 27.63
C CYS A 53 -13.04 33.73 27.86
N CYS A 54 -13.85 32.73 28.22
CA CYS A 54 -13.43 31.35 28.50
C CYS A 54 -14.17 30.35 27.61
N ASN A 55 -14.73 30.82 26.48
CA ASN A 55 -15.57 30.03 25.60
C ASN A 55 -14.85 28.71 25.24
N PRO A 56 -15.48 27.53 25.45
CA PRO A 56 -14.87 26.22 25.23
C PRO A 56 -14.26 26.06 23.83
N PHE A 57 -14.74 26.78 22.81
CA PHE A 57 -14.13 26.78 21.47
C PHE A 57 -12.68 27.27 21.45
N SER A 58 -12.30 28.20 22.34
CA SER A 58 -10.94 28.73 22.41
C SER A 58 -9.94 27.70 22.95
N GLN A 59 -10.32 26.91 23.95
CA GLN A 59 -9.49 25.84 24.52
C GLN A 59 -9.47 24.58 23.64
N PHE A 60 -10.58 24.21 22.99
CA PHE A 60 -10.62 23.11 22.01
C PHE A 60 -9.66 23.34 20.83
N CYS A 61 -9.46 24.60 20.41
CA CYS A 61 -8.46 24.95 19.39
C CYS A 61 -7.01 24.77 19.85
N ILE A 62 -6.72 24.88 21.14
CA ILE A 62 -5.36 24.73 21.69
C ILE A 62 -5.05 23.25 22.00
N MET A 63 -5.97 22.51 22.62
CA MET A 63 -5.75 21.09 22.97
C MET A 63 -5.80 20.12 21.79
N LYS A 64 -6.51 20.45 20.69
CA LYS A 64 -6.40 19.64 19.45
C LYS A 64 -5.03 19.78 18.78
N LYS A 65 -4.22 20.74 19.20
CA LYS A 65 -2.90 21.01 18.66
C LYS A 65 -1.82 20.20 19.42
N MET A 66 -1.80 18.87 19.20
CA MET A 66 -0.63 17.94 19.09
C MET A 66 -0.72 16.63 19.93
N PRO A 67 -0.33 15.42 19.41
CA PRO A 67 0.10 15.03 18.06
C PRO A 67 -0.80 13.94 17.45
N THR A 68 -1.68 14.31 16.51
CA THR A 68 -2.10 13.35 15.47
C THR A 68 -2.40 14.03 14.14
N ASP A 69 -2.56 15.35 14.08
CA ASP A 69 -2.76 16.01 12.78
C ASP A 69 -2.43 17.50 12.83
N GLN A 70 -1.33 17.92 12.20
CA GLN A 70 -1.03 19.30 11.81
C GLN A 70 -0.28 19.23 10.47
N PRO A 71 -0.46 20.13 9.48
CA PRO A 71 -1.45 21.19 9.25
C PRO A 71 -2.11 21.00 7.85
N GLU A 72 -3.28 20.35 7.77
CA GLU A 72 -3.87 19.91 6.49
C GLU A 72 -4.40 21.05 5.59
N LYS A 73 -4.50 22.30 6.07
CA LYS A 73 -5.20 23.36 5.33
C LYS A 73 -4.36 24.20 4.36
N ASP A 74 -3.02 24.04 4.37
CA ASP A 74 -2.15 24.89 3.54
C ASP A 74 -1.48 24.15 2.37
N HIS A 75 -1.58 22.81 2.28
CA HIS A 75 -0.83 22.03 1.27
C HIS A 75 -1.50 21.95 -0.11
N PHE A 76 -2.78 22.33 -0.23
CA PHE A 76 -3.53 22.25 -1.48
C PHE A 76 -3.77 23.61 -2.15
N ILE A 77 -3.28 24.70 -1.58
CA ILE A 77 -3.43 26.05 -2.13
C ILE A 77 -2.37 26.22 -3.23
N GLY A 78 -2.80 26.23 -4.49
CA GLY A 78 -1.95 26.52 -5.65
C GLY A 78 -1.80 25.41 -6.70
N LEU A 79 -2.35 24.21 -6.48
CA LEU A 79 -2.32 23.12 -7.47
C LEU A 79 -3.64 23.05 -8.26
N ARG A 80 -3.57 22.81 -9.58
CA ARG A 80 -4.75 22.52 -10.41
C ARG A 80 -5.55 21.37 -9.78
N CYS A 81 -6.88 21.49 -9.80
CA CYS A 81 -7.80 20.44 -9.34
C CYS A 81 -7.75 20.09 -7.84
N ALA A 82 -7.38 21.02 -6.95
CA ALA A 82 -7.33 20.81 -5.50
C ALA A 82 -8.61 20.19 -4.88
N LYS A 83 -9.80 20.54 -5.39
CA LYS A 83 -11.08 19.95 -4.93
C LYS A 83 -11.23 18.47 -5.30
N ILE A 84 -10.81 18.10 -6.51
CA ILE A 84 -10.88 16.71 -7.01
C ILE A 84 -9.85 15.87 -6.26
N ARG A 85 -8.63 16.37 -6.12
CA ARG A 85 -7.56 15.71 -5.37
C ARG A 85 -7.96 15.44 -3.92
N ARG A 86 -8.55 16.44 -3.23
CA ARG A 86 -9.04 16.24 -1.86
C ARG A 86 -10.16 15.20 -1.77
N ARG A 87 -11.08 15.16 -2.75
CA ARG A 87 -12.12 14.11 -2.79
C ARG A 87 -11.52 12.73 -3.03
N LEU A 88 -10.58 12.61 -3.97
CA LEU A 88 -9.88 11.35 -4.25
C LEU A 88 -9.06 10.88 -3.04
N TRP A 89 -8.42 11.79 -2.32
CA TRP A 89 -7.66 11.47 -1.10
C TRP A 89 -8.56 10.85 -0.04
N LEU A 90 -9.70 11.51 0.24
CA LEU A 90 -10.68 11.00 1.21
C LEU A 90 -11.32 9.66 0.81
N ILE A 91 -11.40 9.39 -0.49
CA ILE A 91 -11.85 8.09 -0.98
C ILE A 91 -10.73 7.07 -0.80
N LEU A 92 -9.52 7.33 -1.27
CA LEU A 92 -8.40 6.38 -1.24
C LEU A 92 -7.90 6.04 0.17
N GLU A 93 -7.99 6.97 1.13
CA GLU A 93 -7.57 6.78 2.53
C GLU A 93 -8.64 6.08 3.39
N GLY A 94 -9.77 5.65 2.81
CA GLY A 94 -10.81 4.89 3.52
C GLY A 94 -11.71 5.68 4.47
N HIS A 95 -11.67 7.01 4.44
CA HIS A 95 -12.49 7.85 5.32
C HIS A 95 -13.91 8.13 4.79
N SER A 96 -14.32 7.54 3.66
CA SER A 96 -15.59 7.86 3.00
C SER A 96 -16.60 6.70 3.03
N ASN A 97 -17.77 6.91 3.64
CA ASN A 97 -18.94 6.01 3.55
C ASN A 97 -19.58 5.93 2.15
N SER A 98 -18.95 6.51 1.14
CA SER A 98 -19.43 6.55 -0.23
C SER A 98 -19.43 5.15 -0.87
N ARG A 99 -20.38 4.91 -1.78
CA ARG A 99 -20.44 3.68 -2.59
C ARG A 99 -19.16 3.47 -3.43
N TRP A 100 -18.48 4.56 -3.77
CA TRP A 100 -17.24 4.55 -4.55
C TRP A 100 -16.05 3.97 -3.78
N TRP A 101 -15.95 4.22 -2.47
CA TRP A 101 -14.92 3.61 -1.63
C TRP A 101 -15.08 2.08 -1.61
N LYS A 102 -16.31 1.62 -1.35
CA LYS A 102 -16.60 0.18 -1.29
C LYS A 102 -16.30 -0.53 -2.61
N LEU A 103 -16.58 0.12 -3.74
CA LEU A 103 -16.27 -0.41 -5.07
C LEU A 103 -14.75 -0.49 -5.28
N PHE A 104 -14.02 0.54 -4.90
CA PHE A 104 -12.55 0.54 -5.03
C PHE A 104 -11.91 -0.52 -4.13
N GLU A 105 -12.35 -0.61 -2.87
CA GLU A 105 -11.89 -1.58 -1.88
C GLU A 105 -12.13 -3.03 -2.34
N ILE A 106 -13.34 -3.35 -2.83
CA ILE A 106 -13.65 -4.70 -3.32
C ILE A 106 -12.87 -5.05 -4.58
N THR A 107 -12.68 -4.09 -5.49
CA THR A 107 -11.90 -4.30 -6.71
C THR A 107 -10.44 -4.55 -6.38
N SER A 108 -9.81 -3.69 -5.56
CA SER A 108 -8.41 -3.85 -5.16
C SER A 108 -8.18 -5.19 -4.46
N THR A 109 -9.05 -5.56 -3.52
CA THR A 109 -8.99 -6.86 -2.82
C THR A 109 -9.14 -8.05 -3.78
N SER A 110 -10.04 -7.96 -4.77
CA SER A 110 -10.25 -9.00 -5.77
C SER A 110 -8.99 -9.26 -6.62
N PHE A 111 -8.31 -8.19 -7.05
CA PHE A 111 -7.06 -8.32 -7.84
C PHE A 111 -5.91 -8.92 -7.02
N VAL A 112 -5.82 -8.61 -5.73
CA VAL A 112 -4.86 -9.26 -4.82
C VAL A 112 -5.12 -10.76 -4.72
N VAL A 113 -6.37 -11.17 -4.50
CA VAL A 113 -6.73 -12.60 -4.41
C VAL A 113 -6.46 -13.32 -5.73
N LEU A 114 -6.82 -12.70 -6.86
CA LEU A 114 -6.58 -13.26 -8.19
C LEU A 114 -5.08 -13.46 -8.47
N SER A 115 -4.24 -12.48 -8.12
CA SER A 115 -2.79 -12.56 -8.29
C SER A 115 -2.20 -13.69 -7.45
N ILE A 116 -2.58 -13.80 -6.18
CA ILE A 116 -2.11 -14.86 -5.29
C ILE A 116 -2.56 -16.24 -5.81
N ALA A 117 -3.80 -16.37 -6.27
CA ALA A 117 -4.30 -17.62 -6.84
C ALA A 117 -3.56 -18.01 -8.12
N ALA A 118 -3.27 -17.05 -9.01
CA ALA A 118 -2.51 -17.29 -10.22
C ALA A 118 -1.09 -17.77 -9.91
N LEU A 119 -0.39 -17.13 -8.96
CA LEU A 119 0.95 -17.54 -8.52
C LEU A 119 0.96 -18.95 -7.92
N ILE A 120 -0.02 -19.28 -7.08
CA ILE A 120 -0.13 -20.62 -6.49
C ILE A 120 -0.33 -21.67 -7.59
N LEU A 121 -1.26 -21.42 -8.52
CA LEU A 121 -1.57 -22.37 -9.60
C LEU A 121 -0.39 -22.52 -10.59
N GLY A 122 0.29 -21.42 -10.92
CA GLY A 122 1.48 -21.41 -11.77
C GLY A 122 2.67 -22.16 -11.18
N SER A 123 2.77 -22.15 -9.84
CA SER A 123 3.81 -22.90 -9.12
C SER A 123 3.58 -24.41 -9.07
N LEU A 124 2.38 -24.89 -9.41
CA LEU A 124 2.07 -26.33 -9.41
C LEU A 124 2.62 -27.00 -10.68
N PRO A 125 3.41 -28.09 -10.56
CA PRO A 125 4.03 -28.74 -11.71
C PRO A 125 3.01 -29.39 -12.67
N GLU A 126 1.79 -29.67 -12.18
CA GLU A 126 0.70 -30.26 -12.96
C GLU A 126 0.12 -29.30 -14.02
N PHE A 127 0.27 -27.98 -13.83
CA PHE A 127 -0.23 -26.95 -14.74
C PHE A 127 0.87 -26.34 -15.64
N GLN A 128 2.11 -26.80 -15.50
CA GLN A 128 3.20 -26.38 -16.36
C GLN A 128 3.11 -27.11 -17.70
N VAL A 129 3.23 -26.36 -18.79
CA VAL A 129 3.22 -26.92 -20.14
C VAL A 129 4.64 -27.29 -20.56
N PRO A 130 4.84 -28.45 -21.19
CA PRO A 130 6.13 -28.80 -21.77
C PRO A 130 6.40 -27.88 -22.96
N GLU A 131 7.35 -26.96 -22.81
CA GLU A 131 7.84 -26.15 -23.93
C GLU A 131 8.98 -26.91 -24.61
N GLU A 132 8.76 -27.30 -25.87
CA GLU A 132 9.80 -27.94 -26.67
C GLU A 132 10.78 -26.87 -27.15
N GLN A 133 11.90 -26.74 -26.44
CA GLN A 133 12.96 -25.81 -26.78
C GLN A 133 13.59 -26.28 -28.10
N ARG A 134 13.13 -25.73 -29.24
CA ARG A 134 13.80 -25.92 -30.54
C ARG A 134 15.17 -25.28 -30.44
N PHE A 135 16.16 -26.07 -30.02
CA PHE A 135 17.54 -25.76 -30.30
C PHE A 135 17.62 -25.48 -31.80
N ALA A 136 17.92 -24.24 -32.17
CA ALA A 136 18.49 -23.99 -33.49
C ALA A 136 19.64 -24.99 -33.65
N PRO A 137 19.78 -25.67 -34.79
CA PRO A 137 20.85 -26.63 -34.95
C PRO A 137 22.16 -25.86 -34.75
N ASP A 138 22.80 -26.08 -33.61
CA ASP A 138 24.14 -25.58 -33.37
C ASP A 138 24.98 -26.09 -34.52
N SER A 139 25.43 -25.14 -35.33
CA SER A 139 26.26 -25.38 -36.48
C SER A 139 27.59 -25.90 -35.94
N GLY A 140 27.77 -27.21 -36.04
CA GLY A 140 29.08 -27.85 -36.08
C GLY A 140 29.78 -27.98 -34.73
N SER A 141 29.59 -29.12 -34.08
CA SER A 141 30.70 -29.78 -33.40
C SER A 141 30.89 -31.15 -34.02
N ALA A 142 31.54 -31.17 -35.20
CA ALA A 142 32.05 -32.40 -35.77
C ALA A 142 33.20 -32.92 -34.88
N ALA A 143 32.90 -33.83 -33.96
CA ALA A 143 33.91 -34.55 -33.21
C ALA A 143 34.79 -35.33 -34.21
N THR A 144 36.01 -34.85 -34.43
CA THR A 144 36.98 -35.50 -35.32
C THR A 144 37.85 -36.42 -34.48
N TYR A 145 37.69 -37.74 -34.63
CA TYR A 145 38.58 -38.72 -33.99
C TYR A 145 39.84 -38.94 -34.83
N PRO A 146 41.01 -39.25 -34.22
CA PRO A 146 42.24 -39.48 -34.95
C PRO A 146 42.11 -40.70 -35.88
N THR A 147 42.41 -40.49 -37.16
CA THR A 147 42.44 -41.55 -38.19
C THR A 147 43.78 -42.30 -38.10
N TYR A 148 43.76 -43.61 -37.85
CA TYR A 148 44.96 -44.44 -37.86
C TYR A 148 45.35 -44.81 -39.31
N PRO A 149 46.65 -44.81 -39.67
CA PRO A 149 47.09 -45.13 -41.03
C PRO A 149 46.87 -46.61 -41.35
N LYS A 150 46.24 -46.90 -42.50
CA LYS A 150 46.07 -48.26 -43.03
C LYS A 150 47.02 -48.50 -44.21
N VAL A 151 47.71 -49.64 -44.17
CA VAL A 151 48.60 -50.12 -45.24
C VAL A 151 47.73 -50.61 -46.41
N ASN A 152 48.03 -50.13 -47.63
CA ASN A 152 47.37 -50.41 -48.94
C ASN A 152 46.56 -49.27 -49.61
N GLY A 153 46.85 -48.00 -49.31
CA GLY A 153 46.65 -46.91 -50.28
C GLY A 153 45.22 -46.39 -50.53
N TYR A 154 44.20 -46.89 -49.84
CA TYR A 154 42.84 -46.32 -49.86
C TYR A 154 42.44 -45.87 -48.45
N THR A 155 42.24 -44.56 -48.26
CA THR A 155 41.72 -43.97 -47.02
C THR A 155 40.20 -43.93 -47.05
N VAL A 156 39.53 -44.82 -46.32
CA VAL A 156 38.09 -44.74 -46.09
C VAL A 156 37.86 -43.75 -44.95
N SER A 157 37.33 -42.57 -45.28
CA SER A 157 36.92 -41.56 -44.30
C SER A 157 35.55 -41.95 -43.73
N THR A 158 35.54 -42.64 -42.58
CA THR A 158 34.29 -42.96 -41.88
C THR A 158 33.87 -41.76 -41.03
N THR A 159 33.03 -40.88 -41.57
CA THR A 159 32.35 -39.86 -40.77
C THR A 159 31.27 -40.55 -39.94
N THR A 160 31.57 -40.89 -38.69
CA THR A 160 30.52 -41.24 -37.73
C THR A 160 29.82 -39.96 -37.33
N VAL A 161 28.67 -39.67 -37.94
CA VAL A 161 27.72 -38.70 -37.40
C VAL A 161 27.27 -39.28 -36.06
N VAL A 162 27.87 -38.79 -34.96
CA VAL A 162 27.28 -38.95 -33.63
C VAL A 162 25.98 -38.16 -33.71
N LYS A 163 24.89 -38.85 -34.03
CA LYS A 163 23.55 -38.34 -33.81
C LYS A 163 23.42 -38.27 -32.29
N GLY A 164 23.91 -37.17 -31.71
CA GLY A 164 23.68 -36.87 -30.31
C GLY A 164 22.17 -36.93 -30.14
N THR A 165 21.68 -37.96 -29.48
CA THR A 165 20.39 -37.92 -28.83
C THR A 165 20.54 -36.90 -27.71
N SER A 166 20.59 -35.62 -28.07
CA SER A 166 20.11 -34.57 -27.20
C SER A 166 18.62 -34.86 -27.09
N GLU A 167 18.25 -35.69 -26.10
CA GLU A 167 16.86 -35.76 -25.69
C GLU A 167 16.37 -34.31 -25.55
N PRO A 168 15.24 -33.93 -26.17
CA PRO A 168 14.73 -32.58 -26.03
C PRO A 168 14.62 -32.33 -24.54
N LYS A 169 15.40 -31.37 -24.02
CA LYS A 169 15.30 -30.96 -22.63
C LYS A 169 13.96 -30.25 -22.51
N VAL A 170 12.91 -31.02 -22.24
CA VAL A 170 11.55 -30.50 -22.05
C VAL A 170 11.58 -29.71 -20.76
N VAL A 171 11.69 -28.39 -20.88
CA VAL A 171 11.58 -27.49 -19.76
C VAL A 171 10.09 -27.29 -19.51
N MET A 172 9.66 -27.54 -18.27
CA MET A 172 8.30 -27.27 -17.85
C MET A 172 8.20 -25.76 -17.61
N VAL A 173 7.42 -25.07 -18.44
CA VAL A 173 7.23 -23.62 -18.39
C VAL A 173 5.80 -23.33 -17.97
N GLU A 174 5.60 -22.21 -17.28
CA GLU A 174 4.28 -21.79 -16.84
C GLU A 174 3.37 -21.49 -18.04
N HIS A 175 2.09 -21.85 -17.93
CA HIS A 175 1.13 -21.62 -19.00
C HIS A 175 1.01 -20.11 -19.30
N PRO A 176 0.99 -19.68 -20.59
CA PRO A 176 1.01 -18.26 -20.97
C PRO A 176 -0.13 -17.43 -20.36
N VAL A 177 -1.26 -18.07 -20.01
CA VAL A 177 -2.40 -17.43 -19.35
C VAL A 177 -2.04 -16.84 -17.99
N PHE A 178 -1.23 -17.52 -17.18
CA PHE A 178 -0.85 -17.00 -15.86
C PHE A 178 0.03 -15.76 -15.98
N ASN A 179 0.93 -15.73 -16.96
CA ASN A 179 1.74 -14.57 -17.29
C ASN A 179 0.87 -13.36 -17.72
N TYR A 180 -0.17 -13.57 -18.54
CA TYR A 180 -1.13 -12.51 -18.85
C TYR A 180 -1.87 -11.98 -17.62
N VAL A 181 -2.32 -12.87 -16.72
CA VAL A 181 -3.00 -12.47 -15.48
C VAL A 181 -2.07 -11.67 -14.58
N GLU A 182 -0.84 -12.13 -14.40
CA GLU A 182 0.19 -11.43 -13.62
C GLU A 182 0.46 -10.03 -14.17
N ASN A 183 0.68 -9.90 -15.48
CA ASN A 183 0.91 -8.61 -16.12
C ASN A 183 -0.27 -7.65 -15.95
N ILE A 184 -1.51 -8.13 -16.06
CA ILE A 184 -2.70 -7.31 -15.84
C ILE A 184 -2.80 -6.88 -14.36
N CYS A 185 -2.53 -7.79 -13.42
CA CYS A 185 -2.52 -7.48 -11.99
C CYS A 185 -1.46 -6.43 -11.63
N VAL A 186 -0.23 -6.57 -12.14
CA VAL A 186 0.85 -5.62 -11.91
C VAL A 186 0.53 -4.26 -12.53
N ALA A 187 -0.03 -4.22 -13.74
CA ALA A 187 -0.48 -2.98 -14.36
C ALA A 187 -1.55 -2.27 -13.51
N TYR A 188 -2.51 -3.03 -12.98
CA TYR A 188 -3.54 -2.51 -12.08
C TYR A 188 -2.93 -1.93 -10.79
N PHE A 189 -2.06 -2.66 -10.09
CA PHE A 189 -1.38 -2.16 -8.88
C PHE A 189 -0.51 -0.93 -9.16
N THR A 190 0.14 -0.89 -10.33
CA THR A 190 0.93 0.27 -10.74
C THR A 190 0.05 1.51 -10.90
N ILE A 191 -1.10 1.39 -11.60
CA ILE A 191 -2.05 2.49 -11.76
C ILE A 191 -2.61 2.91 -10.39
N GLU A 192 -3.00 1.95 -9.55
CA GLU A 192 -3.51 2.21 -8.20
C GLU A 192 -2.50 2.99 -7.34
N TYR A 193 -1.25 2.54 -7.33
CA TYR A 193 -0.15 3.17 -6.61
C TYR A 193 0.17 4.57 -7.15
N MET A 194 0.21 4.75 -8.48
CA MET A 194 0.40 6.05 -9.12
C MET A 194 -0.73 7.03 -8.79
N LEU A 195 -1.98 6.56 -8.75
CA LEU A 195 -3.12 7.37 -8.33
C LEU A 195 -2.99 7.80 -6.87
N ARG A 196 -2.64 6.88 -5.95
CA ARG A 196 -2.38 7.23 -4.55
C ARG A 196 -1.24 8.25 -4.42
N LEU A 197 -0.14 8.05 -5.12
CA LEU A 197 1.02 8.95 -5.10
C LEU A 197 0.71 10.34 -5.69
N TRP A 198 -0.11 10.42 -6.74
CA TRP A 198 -0.54 11.68 -7.33
C TRP A 198 -1.44 12.47 -6.39
N VAL A 199 -2.31 11.77 -5.67
CA VAL A 199 -3.26 12.37 -4.74
C VAL A 199 -2.59 12.76 -3.42
N ALA A 200 -1.57 12.03 -2.98
CA ALA A 200 -0.85 12.27 -1.72
C ALA A 200 -0.20 13.66 -1.65
N PRO A 201 -0.48 14.47 -0.61
CA PRO A 201 0.09 15.82 -0.48
C PRO A 201 1.62 15.77 -0.28
N ARG A 202 2.13 14.75 0.40
CA ARG A 202 3.57 14.53 0.65
C ARG A 202 4.03 13.18 0.11
N LYS A 203 4.45 13.15 -1.15
CA LYS A 203 4.89 11.93 -1.87
C LYS A 203 5.91 11.10 -1.10
N TRP A 204 6.98 11.72 -0.58
CA TRP A 204 8.05 11.02 0.12
C TRP A 204 7.64 10.45 1.49
N ALA A 205 6.68 11.09 2.16
CA ALA A 205 6.16 10.54 3.40
C ALA A 205 5.23 9.34 3.12
N PHE A 206 4.41 9.46 2.08
CA PHE A 206 3.54 8.38 1.60
C PHE A 206 4.35 7.14 1.20
N VAL A 207 5.41 7.29 0.41
CA VAL A 207 6.25 6.17 -0.03
C VAL A 207 6.93 5.43 1.13
N LYS A 208 7.22 6.12 2.25
CA LYS A 208 7.88 5.53 3.43
C LYS A 208 6.93 4.81 4.39
N GLU A 209 5.62 4.95 4.19
CA GLU A 209 4.63 4.28 5.01
C GLU A 209 4.62 2.77 4.70
N PHE A 210 4.56 1.94 5.74
CA PHE A 210 4.78 0.49 5.63
C PHE A 210 3.92 -0.19 4.55
N LEU A 211 2.63 0.14 4.48
CA LEU A 211 1.72 -0.43 3.48
C LEU A 211 2.10 -0.02 2.05
N ASN A 212 2.48 1.23 1.85
CA ASN A 212 2.89 1.74 0.54
C ASN A 212 4.27 1.21 0.11
N VAL A 213 5.12 0.80 1.05
CA VAL A 213 6.38 0.11 0.75
C VAL A 213 6.10 -1.29 0.20
N ILE A 214 5.12 -2.01 0.77
CA ILE A 214 4.72 -3.33 0.28
C ILE A 214 4.16 -3.22 -1.14
N ASP A 215 3.25 -2.26 -1.37
CA ASP A 215 2.71 -1.98 -2.71
C ASP A 215 3.83 -1.66 -3.72
N LEU A 216 4.83 -0.88 -3.30
CA LEU A 216 5.99 -0.55 -4.15
C LEU A 216 6.83 -1.80 -4.45
N LEU A 217 7.14 -2.63 -3.45
CA LEU A 217 7.93 -3.85 -3.66
C LEU A 217 7.23 -4.84 -4.60
N ALA A 218 5.89 -4.88 -4.60
CA ALA A 218 5.12 -5.73 -5.51
C ALA A 218 5.24 -5.30 -6.99
N ILE A 219 5.44 -4.01 -7.28
CA ILE A 219 5.55 -3.49 -8.66
C ILE A 219 7.01 -3.31 -9.15
N VAL A 220 7.99 -3.25 -8.23
CA VAL A 220 9.41 -3.01 -8.53
C VAL A 220 10.00 -3.98 -9.57
N PRO A 221 9.77 -5.31 -9.52
CA PRO A 221 10.34 -6.23 -10.49
C PRO A 221 9.98 -5.88 -11.93
N PHE A 222 8.71 -5.55 -12.18
CA PHE A 222 8.23 -5.16 -13.50
C PHE A 222 8.76 -3.79 -13.95
N ILE A 223 8.83 -2.82 -13.03
CA ILE A 223 9.46 -1.53 -13.32
C ILE A 223 10.92 -1.74 -13.74
N PHE A 224 11.62 -2.65 -13.06
CA PHE A 224 13.02 -2.96 -13.38
C PHE A 224 13.16 -3.61 -14.76
N GLU A 225 12.33 -4.60 -15.10
CA GLU A 225 12.31 -5.20 -16.44
C GLU A 225 12.05 -4.17 -17.53
N MET A 226 11.06 -3.30 -17.35
CA MET A 226 10.75 -2.23 -18.29
C MET A 226 11.92 -1.23 -18.45
N MET A 227 12.60 -0.89 -17.35
CA MET A 227 13.77 -0.01 -17.38
C MET A 227 14.95 -0.66 -18.10
N LEU A 228 15.16 -1.96 -17.93
CA LEU A 228 16.21 -2.69 -18.65
C LEU A 228 15.94 -2.73 -20.15
N GLN A 229 14.71 -2.97 -20.57
CA GLN A 229 14.31 -2.94 -21.99
C GLN A 229 14.41 -1.55 -22.63
N LEU A 230 14.37 -0.48 -21.83
CA LEU A 230 14.51 0.89 -22.32
C LEU A 230 15.98 1.33 -22.45
N VAL A 231 16.89 0.71 -21.68
CA VAL A 231 18.31 1.05 -21.63
C VAL A 231 19.15 0.17 -22.56
N CYS A 232 18.74 -1.08 -22.80
CA CYS A 232 19.36 -2.02 -23.73
C CYS A 232 18.70 -1.97 -25.12
#